data_AF-A0A7S4K0D5-F1
#
_entry.id   AF-A0A7S4K0D5-F1
#
_cell.length_a   1.000
_cell.length_b   1.000
_cell.length_c   1.000
_cell.angle_alpha   90.00
_cell.angle_beta   90.00
_cell.angle_gamma   90.00
#
_symmetry.space_group_name_H-M   'P 1'
#
loop_
_entity.id
_entity.type
_entity.pdbx_description
1 polymer ?
#
loop_
_entity_poly.entity_id
_entity_poly.type
_entity_poly.pdbx_seq_one_letter_code
_entity_poly.pdbx_strand_id
1 'polypeptide(L)'
;MWKTRFTALFASAPGSGSGSGSVRLPLMGAPMAGASNGILASETSRAGALGSIAAGHLLDDGAVEAVGREIAEFRRRSSASAASDGDASEPPLCVGFIGHSSLRDAASRDRVRRVLRDHRPEVVQFFAPAVVRWDAENDGDCDGDGDDDDDDADGQRKKG
;
A
#
# COMPACT_ATOMS: atom_id res chain seq x y z
N MET A 1 8.57 8.16 11.71
CA MET A 1 7.71 7.53 12.74
C MET A 1 6.25 7.76 12.35
N TRP A 2 5.55 6.74 11.85
CA TRP A 2 4.15 6.87 11.45
C TRP A 2 3.27 6.43 12.63
N LYS A 3 2.44 7.34 13.16
CA LYS A 3 1.49 7.04 14.24
C LYS A 3 0.18 6.59 13.60
N THR A 4 -0.15 5.31 13.72
CA THR A 4 -1.44 4.75 13.30
C THR A 4 -2.55 5.29 14.22
N ARG A 5 -3.33 6.26 13.75
CA ARG A 5 -4.49 6.83 14.47
C ARG A 5 -5.80 6.21 13.96
N PHE A 6 -5.94 4.90 14.05
CA PHE A 6 -7.17 4.22 13.59
C PHE A 6 -8.39 4.58 14.44
N THR A 7 -8.21 4.91 15.71
CA THR A 7 -9.28 5.17 16.68
C THR A 7 -9.89 6.57 16.59
N ALA A 8 -9.22 7.55 15.98
CA ALA A 8 -9.72 8.93 15.93
C ALA A 8 -10.77 9.17 14.82
N LEU A 9 -10.82 8.33 13.79
CA LEU A 9 -11.72 8.51 12.63
C LEU A 9 -13.19 8.17 12.94
N PHE A 10 -13.45 7.38 13.99
CA PHE A 10 -14.78 6.89 14.32
C PHE A 10 -15.34 7.47 15.63
N ALA A 11 -14.60 8.35 16.30
CA ALA A 11 -15.09 9.05 17.48
C ALA A 11 -16.10 10.12 17.02
N SER A 12 -17.38 9.90 17.33
CA SER A 12 -18.46 10.86 17.10
C SER A 12 -18.06 12.26 17.58
N ALA A 13 -18.30 13.26 16.74
CA ALA A 13 -18.29 14.66 17.18
C ALA A 13 -19.26 14.82 18.36
N PRO A 14 -18.86 15.48 19.46
CA PRO A 14 -19.75 15.73 20.58
C PRO A 14 -20.69 16.92 20.26
N GLY A 15 -22.00 16.64 20.22
CA GLY A 15 -23.09 17.64 20.25
C GLY A 15 -23.76 17.86 18.88
N SER A 16 -25.08 17.88 18.72
CA SER A 16 -26.17 18.13 19.69
C SER A 16 -27.49 17.53 19.19
N GLY A 17 -28.25 16.91 20.10
CA GLY A 17 -29.71 16.81 19.99
C GLY A 17 -30.27 15.43 19.62
N SER A 18 -30.83 14.77 20.64
CA SER A 18 -31.96 13.83 20.56
C SER A 18 -31.81 12.56 19.70
N GLY A 19 -31.44 11.46 20.38
CA GLY A 19 -32.30 10.27 20.32
C GLY A 19 -32.03 9.24 19.23
N SER A 20 -30.80 8.73 19.15
CA SER A 20 -30.42 7.36 18.76
C SER A 20 -28.96 7.44 18.36
N GLY A 21 -28.05 7.10 19.28
CA GLY A 21 -26.62 7.08 18.96
C GLY A 21 -26.38 6.02 17.90
N SER A 22 -26.18 6.41 16.64
CA SER A 22 -25.86 5.46 15.59
C SER A 22 -24.49 4.87 15.92
N VAL A 23 -24.50 3.58 16.29
CA VAL A 23 -23.27 2.82 16.49
C VAL A 23 -22.63 2.66 15.11
N ARG A 24 -21.62 3.46 14.81
CA ARG A 24 -20.78 3.25 13.62
C ARG A 24 -19.84 2.09 13.93
N LEU A 25 -20.17 0.91 13.39
CA LEU A 25 -19.28 -0.23 13.43
C LEU A 25 -18.02 0.10 12.62
N PRO A 26 -16.81 -0.23 13.12
CA PRO A 26 -15.58 -0.06 12.37
C PRO A 26 -15.55 -1.08 11.23
N LEU A 27 -16.19 -0.74 10.11
CA LEU A 27 -16.17 -1.52 8.88
C LEU A 27 -15.06 -0.99 7.97
N MET A 28 -14.19 -1.87 7.52
CA MET A 28 -13.11 -1.56 6.59
C MET A 28 -13.11 -2.57 5.44
N GLY A 29 -13.09 -2.07 4.20
CA GLY A 29 -12.89 -2.91 3.03
C GLY A 29 -11.45 -3.40 2.95
N ALA A 30 -11.25 -4.71 2.86
CA ALA A 30 -9.93 -5.28 2.63
C ALA A 30 -9.43 -4.90 1.22
N PRO A 31 -8.18 -4.44 1.06
CA PRO A 31 -7.60 -4.18 -0.24
C PRO A 31 -7.36 -5.51 -0.96
N MET A 32 -8.11 -5.74 -2.03
CA MET A 32 -7.99 -6.90 -2.91
C MET A 32 -7.54 -6.43 -4.29
N ALA A 33 -6.37 -6.85 -4.73
CA ALA A 33 -5.86 -6.51 -6.06
C ALA A 33 -6.85 -7.02 -7.14
N GLY A 34 -7.21 -6.13 -8.07
CA GLY A 34 -8.19 -6.43 -9.13
C GLY A 34 -9.66 -6.20 -8.75
N ALA A 35 -9.99 -5.95 -7.48
CA ALA A 35 -11.36 -5.67 -7.03
C ALA A 35 -11.51 -4.31 -6.32
N SER A 36 -10.54 -3.94 -5.48
CA SER A 36 -10.55 -2.69 -4.72
C SER A 36 -10.03 -1.52 -5.55
N ASN A 37 -10.94 -0.82 -6.23
CA ASN A 37 -10.65 0.33 -7.11
C ASN A 37 -11.22 1.65 -6.55
N GLY A 38 -10.95 2.78 -7.21
CA GLY A 38 -11.35 4.10 -6.74
C GLY A 38 -12.86 4.29 -6.60
N ILE A 39 -13.63 3.69 -7.51
CA ILE A 39 -15.10 3.72 -7.50
C ILE A 39 -15.62 2.98 -6.26
N LEU A 40 -15.22 1.73 -6.09
CA LEU A 40 -15.67 0.91 -4.97
C LEU A 40 -15.25 1.51 -3.63
N ALA A 41 -14.03 2.04 -3.53
CA ALA A 41 -13.57 2.75 -2.33
C ALA A 41 -14.45 3.96 -2.00
N SER A 42 -14.86 4.74 -3.01
CA SER A 42 -15.73 5.92 -2.81
C SER A 42 -17.12 5.53 -2.34
N GLU A 43 -17.74 4.50 -2.95
CA GLU A 43 -19.07 4.03 -2.55
C GLU A 43 -19.05 3.35 -1.17
N THR A 44 -17.97 2.62 -0.85
CA THR A 44 -17.75 2.06 0.50
C THR A 44 -17.65 3.18 1.54
N SER A 45 -16.96 4.26 1.20
CA SER A 45 -16.82 5.43 2.06
C SER A 45 -18.15 6.15 2.27
N ARG A 46 -18.95 6.28 1.22
CA ARG A 46 -20.33 6.81 1.28
C ARG A 46 -21.24 5.97 2.16
N ALA A 47 -21.07 4.66 2.17
CA ALA A 47 -21.80 3.75 3.06
C ALA A 47 -21.36 3.85 4.54
N GLY A 48 -20.39 4.71 4.87
CA GLY A 48 -19.90 4.93 6.23
C GLY A 48 -18.80 3.97 6.68
N ALA A 49 -18.22 3.19 5.76
CA ALA A 49 -17.09 2.29 6.02
C ALA A 49 -15.78 2.89 5.48
N LEU A 50 -14.63 2.36 5.89
CA LEU A 50 -13.34 2.75 5.29
C LEU A 50 -13.15 2.00 3.96
N GLY A 51 -13.34 2.71 2.85
CA GLY A 51 -13.01 2.20 1.52
C GLY A 51 -11.50 2.19 1.27
N SER A 52 -11.00 1.19 0.54
CA SER A 52 -9.57 1.06 0.22
C SER A 52 -9.34 0.83 -1.26
N ILE A 53 -8.21 1.34 -1.77
CA ILE A 53 -7.71 1.12 -3.13
C ILE A 53 -6.52 0.17 -3.03
N ALA A 54 -6.54 -0.94 -3.78
CA ALA A 54 -5.39 -1.84 -3.84
C ALA A 54 -4.41 -1.38 -4.93
N ALA A 55 -3.17 -1.07 -4.54
CA ALA A 55 -2.11 -0.65 -5.45
C ALA A 55 -1.60 -1.78 -6.38
N GLY A 56 -2.03 -3.03 -6.15
CA GLY A 56 -1.64 -4.19 -6.93
C GLY A 56 -0.13 -4.50 -6.86
N HIS A 57 0.37 -5.12 -7.93
CA HIS A 57 1.80 -5.37 -8.11
C HIS A 57 2.43 -4.16 -8.82
N LEU A 58 3.10 -3.28 -8.07
CA LEU A 58 3.79 -2.09 -8.60
C LEU A 58 5.09 -2.47 -9.35
N LEU A 59 4.96 -3.23 -10.44
CA LEU A 59 6.08 -3.80 -11.19
C LEU A 59 6.81 -2.77 -12.05
N ASP A 60 6.09 -1.75 -12.52
CA ASP A 60 6.58 -0.70 -13.41
C ASP A 60 5.89 0.65 -13.13
N ASP A 61 6.29 1.70 -13.85
CA ASP A 61 5.68 3.02 -13.71
C ASP A 61 4.25 3.07 -14.26
N GLY A 62 3.88 2.22 -15.22
CA GLY A 62 2.51 2.11 -15.72
C GLY A 62 1.53 1.68 -14.62
N ALA A 63 1.97 0.78 -13.74
CA ALA A 63 1.21 0.38 -12.54
C ALA A 63 1.05 1.55 -11.55
N VAL A 64 2.08 2.37 -11.36
CA VAL A 64 2.01 3.58 -10.51
C VAL A 64 0.98 4.56 -11.06
N GLU A 65 1.01 4.83 -12.36
CA GLU A 65 0.05 5.72 -13.01
C GLU A 65 -1.38 5.16 -12.94
N ALA A 66 -1.55 3.84 -13.03
CA ALA A 66 -2.85 3.19 -12.85
C ALA A 66 -3.43 3.44 -11.45
N VAL A 67 -2.61 3.30 -10.41
CA VAL A 67 -3.02 3.64 -9.03
C VAL A 67 -3.36 5.12 -8.90
N GLY A 68 -2.58 6.00 -9.54
CA GLY A 68 -2.87 7.42 -9.58
C GLY A 68 -4.24 7.76 -10.18
N ARG A 69 -4.63 7.06 -11.27
CA ARG A 69 -5.97 7.20 -11.87
C ARG A 69 -7.08 6.77 -10.90
N GLU A 70 -6.91 5.65 -10.21
CA GLU A 70 -7.90 5.17 -9.23
C GLU A 70 -8.04 6.13 -8.03
N ILE A 71 -6.93 6.70 -7.55
CA ILE A 71 -6.96 7.69 -6.47
C ILE A 71 -7.67 8.98 -6.93
N ALA A 72 -7.41 9.43 -8.17
CA ALA A 72 -8.10 10.59 -8.73
C ALA A 72 -9.60 10.35 -8.88
N GLU A 73 -10.01 9.13 -9.29
CA GLU A 73 -11.40 8.72 -9.37
C GLU A 73 -12.09 8.76 -8.00
N PHE A 74 -11.44 8.19 -6.97
CA PHE A 74 -11.93 8.22 -5.60
C PHE A 74 -12.18 9.65 -5.10
N ARG A 75 -11.19 10.53 -5.28
CA ARG A 75 -11.30 11.94 -4.86
C ARG A 75 -12.43 12.64 -5.58
N ARG A 76 -12.49 12.53 -6.91
CA ARG A 76 -13.54 13.19 -7.72
C ARG A 76 -14.94 12.82 -7.25
N ARG A 77 -15.19 11.52 -6.97
CA ARG A 77 -16.50 11.05 -6.48
C ARG A 77 -16.79 11.47 -5.05
N SER A 78 -15.77 11.44 -4.20
CA SER A 78 -15.90 11.80 -2.80
C SER A 78 -16.20 13.29 -2.62
N SER A 79 -15.50 14.18 -3.34
CA SER A 79 -15.77 15.63 -3.32
C SER A 79 -17.16 15.95 -3.89
N ALA A 80 -17.63 15.21 -4.90
CA ALA A 80 -18.98 15.39 -5.45
C ALA A 80 -20.08 15.02 -4.44
N SER A 81 -19.84 14.05 -3.55
CA SER A 81 -20.76 13.71 -2.46
C SER A 81 -20.75 14.73 -1.33
N ALA A 82 -19.57 15.21 -0.94
CA ALA A 82 -19.45 16.19 0.14
C ALA A 82 -20.23 17.48 -0.18
N ALA A 83 -20.28 17.86 -1.47
CA ALA A 83 -21.07 19.00 -1.92
C ALA A 83 -22.59 18.79 -1.80
N SER A 84 -23.09 17.55 -1.85
CA SER A 84 -24.54 17.26 -1.77
C SER A 84 -25.03 17.08 -0.33
N ASP A 85 -24.20 16.53 0.55
CA ASP A 85 -24.64 16.01 1.84
C ASP A 85 -24.48 17.04 2.99
N GLY A 86 -23.92 18.22 2.70
CA GLY A 86 -23.70 19.28 3.70
C GLY A 86 -22.64 18.94 4.76
N ASP A 87 -22.08 17.73 4.72
CA ASP A 87 -20.94 17.30 5.51
C ASP A 87 -19.64 17.61 4.75
N ALA A 88 -18.86 18.54 5.29
CA ALA A 88 -17.75 19.17 4.58
C ALA A 88 -16.44 18.33 4.60
N SER A 89 -16.42 17.17 5.25
CA SER A 89 -15.20 16.37 5.35
C SER A 89 -15.12 15.33 4.23
N GLU A 90 -14.08 15.41 3.41
CA GLU A 90 -13.73 14.32 2.52
C GLU A 90 -13.44 13.04 3.33
N PRO A 91 -13.86 11.85 2.83
CA PRO A 91 -13.52 10.59 3.46
C PRO A 91 -12.01 10.33 3.36
N PRO A 92 -11.41 9.66 4.36
CA PRO A 92 -9.98 9.34 4.35
C PRO A 92 -9.62 8.41 3.19
N LEU A 93 -8.53 8.70 2.49
CA LEU A 93 -7.96 7.84 1.46
C LEU A 93 -7.18 6.70 2.12
N CYS A 94 -7.60 5.47 1.86
CA CYS A 94 -6.85 4.27 2.24
C CYS A 94 -6.24 3.59 1.00
N VAL A 95 -4.92 3.36 1.02
CA VAL A 95 -4.21 2.63 -0.04
C VAL A 95 -3.55 1.38 0.52
N GLY A 96 -3.83 0.24 -0.12
CA GLY A 96 -3.27 -1.06 0.22
C GLY A 96 -2.14 -1.48 -0.72
N PHE A 97 -1.02 -1.97 -0.18
CA PHE A 97 0.11 -2.49 -0.94
C PHE A 97 0.34 -3.97 -0.65
N ILE A 98 0.65 -4.76 -1.68
CA ILE A 98 1.01 -6.18 -1.53
C ILE A 98 2.44 -6.26 -1.00
N GLY A 99 2.61 -6.61 0.28
CA GLY A 99 3.90 -6.66 0.96
C GLY A 99 4.94 -7.48 0.19
N HIS A 100 4.55 -8.66 -0.31
CA HIS A 100 5.46 -9.53 -1.07
C HIS A 100 6.09 -8.86 -2.30
N SER A 101 5.32 -8.12 -3.12
CA SER A 101 5.87 -7.45 -4.31
C SER A 101 6.35 -6.02 -4.03
N SER A 102 5.62 -5.27 -3.22
CA SER A 102 5.88 -3.86 -2.96
C SER A 102 7.13 -3.62 -2.10
N LEU A 103 7.58 -4.62 -1.33
CA LEU A 103 8.74 -4.51 -0.44
C LEU A 103 9.93 -5.38 -0.88
N ARG A 104 9.84 -6.04 -2.04
CA ARG A 104 10.83 -7.03 -2.51
C ARG A 104 12.22 -6.43 -2.74
N ASP A 105 12.28 -5.29 -3.42
CA ASP A 105 13.52 -4.68 -3.90
C ASP A 105 13.48 -3.15 -3.76
N ALA A 106 14.62 -2.48 -3.97
CA ALA A 106 14.72 -1.02 -3.85
C ALA A 106 13.79 -0.29 -4.82
N ALA A 107 13.71 -0.74 -6.08
CA ALA A 107 12.87 -0.12 -7.10
C ALA A 107 11.38 -0.19 -6.74
N SER A 108 10.92 -1.34 -6.25
CA SER A 108 9.54 -1.55 -5.80
C SER A 108 9.20 -0.66 -4.59
N ARG A 109 10.14 -0.53 -3.65
CA ARG A 109 9.98 0.37 -2.49
C ARG A 109 9.95 1.85 -2.91
N ASP A 110 10.72 2.24 -3.92
CA ASP A 110 10.71 3.60 -4.45
C ASP A 110 9.39 3.94 -5.15
N ARG A 111 8.78 2.97 -5.85
CA ARG A 111 7.43 3.14 -6.41
C ARG A 111 6.37 3.31 -5.31
N VAL A 112 6.44 2.53 -4.23
CA VAL A 112 5.58 2.74 -3.05
C VAL A 112 5.76 4.15 -2.50
N ARG A 113 7.01 4.58 -2.29
CA ARG A 113 7.33 5.93 -1.80
C ARG A 113 6.78 7.01 -2.73
N ARG A 114 6.85 6.81 -4.05
CA ARG A 114 6.28 7.73 -5.04
C ARG A 114 4.77 7.86 -4.86
N VAL A 115 4.03 6.76 -4.79
CA VAL A 115 2.57 6.79 -4.54
C VAL A 115 2.26 7.51 -3.21
N LEU A 116 2.98 7.19 -2.14
CA LEU A 116 2.77 7.81 -0.82
C LEU A 116 3.07 9.31 -0.81
N ARG A 117 4.15 9.74 -1.48
CA ARG A 117 4.56 11.14 -1.58
C ARG A 117 3.56 11.96 -2.40
N ASP A 118 3.15 11.41 -3.55
CA ASP A 118 2.36 12.13 -4.54
C ASP A 118 0.88 12.19 -4.13
N HIS A 119 0.37 11.15 -3.47
CA HIS A 119 -1.05 11.07 -3.09
C HIS A 119 -1.34 11.27 -1.60
N ARG A 120 -0.36 11.09 -0.71
CA ARG A 120 -0.49 11.32 0.75
C ARG A 120 -1.75 10.68 1.38
N PRO A 121 -1.95 9.36 1.25
CA PRO A 121 -3.09 8.69 1.86
C PRO A 121 -3.04 8.80 3.40
N GLU A 122 -4.20 8.99 4.03
CA GLU A 122 -4.35 9.02 5.49
C GLU A 122 -4.15 7.64 6.11
N VAL A 123 -4.49 6.59 5.36
CA VAL A 123 -4.36 5.20 5.79
C VAL A 123 -3.57 4.39 4.77
N VAL A 124 -2.59 3.64 5.26
CA VAL A 124 -1.77 2.73 4.46
C VAL A 124 -1.87 1.34 5.06
N GLN A 125 -2.17 0.34 4.22
CA GLN A 125 -2.18 -1.05 4.62
C GLN A 125 -1.18 -1.85 3.80
N PHE A 126 -0.33 -2.63 4.46
CA PHE A 126 0.45 -3.68 3.79
C PHE A 126 -0.24 -5.01 4.04
N PHE A 127 -0.55 -5.74 2.98
CA PHE A 127 -1.24 -7.04 3.04
C PHE A 127 -0.48 -8.08 2.22
N ALA A 128 -0.77 -9.37 2.45
CA ALA A 128 0.02 -10.47 1.87
C ALA A 128 1.54 -10.28 2.08
N PRO A 129 2.01 -10.18 3.35
CA PRO A 129 3.44 -10.10 3.63
C PRO A 129 4.13 -11.37 3.13
N ALA A 130 5.30 -11.23 2.51
CA ALA A 130 6.16 -12.38 2.31
C ALA A 130 6.64 -12.85 3.68
N VAL A 131 6.46 -14.13 4.01
CA VAL A 131 7.20 -14.74 5.10
C VAL A 131 8.64 -14.85 4.63
N VAL A 132 9.44 -13.82 4.90
CA VAL A 132 10.89 -13.91 4.75
C VAL A 132 11.35 -14.68 5.97
N ARG A 133 11.77 -15.93 5.80
CA ARG A 133 12.60 -16.56 6.82
C ARG A 133 13.89 -15.77 6.86
N TRP A 134 14.05 -14.96 7.90
CA TRP A 134 15.37 -14.53 8.31
C TRP A 134 16.04 -15.78 8.86
N ASP A 135 16.72 -16.51 7.99
CA ASP A 135 17.66 -17.50 8.48
C ASP A 135 18.76 -16.68 9.18
N ALA A 136 18.74 -16.71 10.51
CA ALA A 136 19.68 -16.02 11.38
C ALA A 136 21.06 -16.71 11.37
N GLU A 137 21.51 -17.13 10.19
CA GLU A 137 22.76 -17.83 9.94
C GLU A 137 23.51 -17.09 8.83
N ASN A 138 24.01 -15.88 9.14
CA ASN A 138 25.19 -15.36 8.45
C ASN A 138 25.95 -14.30 9.26
N ASP A 139 25.96 -14.44 10.59
CA ASP A 139 26.96 -13.80 11.46
C ASP A 139 28.21 -14.70 11.57
N GLY A 140 28.59 -15.33 10.47
CA GLY A 140 29.80 -16.15 10.35
C GLY A 140 30.99 -15.31 9.96
N ASP A 141 31.48 -14.50 10.91
CA ASP A 141 32.91 -14.21 10.96
C ASP A 141 33.63 -15.54 11.21
N CYS A 142 34.30 -16.06 10.19
CA CYS A 142 35.48 -16.88 10.38
C CYS A 142 36.38 -16.72 9.16
N ASP A 143 37.30 -15.76 9.30
CA ASP A 143 38.70 -15.88 8.93
C ASP A 143 39.06 -17.26 8.35
N GLY A 144 39.19 -17.30 7.03
CA GLY A 144 39.70 -18.45 6.29
C GLY A 144 40.73 -17.94 5.32
N ASP A 145 41.97 -17.93 5.80
CA ASP A 145 43.19 -17.66 5.06
C ASP A 145 43.19 -18.33 3.68
N GLY A 146 43.85 -17.67 2.74
CA GLY A 146 43.95 -18.12 1.36
C GLY A 146 44.61 -19.48 1.21
N ASP A 147 44.38 -20.05 0.04
CA ASP A 147 45.42 -20.75 -0.69
C ASP A 147 45.23 -20.37 -2.17
N ASP A 148 46.28 -19.78 -2.71
CA ASP A 148 46.56 -19.68 -4.13
C ASP A 148 46.55 -21.08 -4.74
N ASP A 149 45.80 -21.28 -5.82
CA ASP A 149 46.15 -22.29 -6.81
C ASP A 149 45.78 -21.73 -8.20
N ASP A 150 46.81 -21.17 -8.82
CA ASP A 150 46.93 -21.04 -10.27
C ASP A 150 46.66 -22.41 -10.91
N ASP A 151 45.71 -22.48 -11.85
CA ASP A 151 45.76 -23.55 -12.85
C ASP A 151 45.25 -23.03 -14.21
N ASP A 152 46.24 -22.71 -15.03
CA ASP A 152 46.18 -22.52 -16.47
C ASP A 152 45.52 -23.73 -17.16
N ALA A 153 44.52 -23.49 -18.01
CA ALA A 153 44.24 -24.40 -19.12
C ALA A 153 43.62 -23.68 -20.31
N ASP A 154 44.55 -23.24 -21.15
CA ASP A 154 44.43 -22.89 -22.56
C ASP A 154 43.60 -23.91 -23.37
N GLY A 155 42.75 -23.42 -24.29
CA GLY A 155 41.77 -24.27 -24.96
C GLY A 155 41.19 -23.71 -26.26
N GLN A 156 42.02 -23.15 -27.13
CA GLN A 156 41.66 -22.89 -28.52
C GLN A 156 41.20 -24.16 -29.26
N ARG A 157 40.12 -24.07 -30.06
CA ARG A 157 39.90 -24.73 -31.37
C ARG A 157 38.43 -24.57 -31.78
N LYS A 158 38.02 -24.44 -33.03
CA LYS A 158 38.57 -24.05 -34.33
C LYS A 158 37.34 -23.94 -35.25
N LYS A 159 37.41 -23.06 -36.24
CA LYS A 159 36.42 -22.90 -37.32
C LYS A 159 36.17 -24.21 -38.07
N GLY A 160 34.92 -24.41 -38.47
CA GLY A 160 34.47 -25.22 -39.59
C GLY A 160 33.24 -24.56 -40.18
#